data_AF-A0A0A7KIT4-F1
#
_entry.id   AF-A0A0A7KIT4-F1
#
_cell.length_a   1.000
_cell.length_b   1.000
_cell.length_c   1.000
_cell.angle_alpha   90.00
_cell.angle_beta   90.00
_cell.angle_gamma   90.00
#
_symmetry.space_group_name_H-M   'P 1'
#
loop_
_entity.id
_entity.type
_entity.pdbx_description
1 polymer ?
#
loop_
_entity_poly.entity_id
_entity_poly.type
_entity_poly.pdbx_seq_one_letter_code
_entity_poly.pdbx_strand_id
1 'polypeptide(L)'
;MLFLSALLLLVAFLVGSLPLGHLLLNRAGVNARLSNAHNLGVENMLRLVGPGLATASALLDAGKGLLAVLMASSLGLPEVTVLAALAAYLGHLNPPTALYRPLYGAVPPRGRGNLVLLGVLAGLAVTGAVPLWVAALPVVVYAGVTGYWGYVSAATLAGLAAFAVVMALLPAGVPATLAALGLLVAAGWRFKENIGRMLDGTEPKFGEEVPLAGKRSDEVVAAFMIHPMTLENFWSARRFAWMKPLVERGVISERTVRQMAENLRPMKVGELRGIRTPEGQSIRCYLLSSPLLPDVFDSQPELATRRAIEGARLAHELGAEVFGLGAFWSVVGNKGVDVQAAVPEITVTNGGAYTSGTIKAAIPGILKHFESEGRDLGAATAGIVGANGVVAFGIARTIAPQVARIIMLGRNMDKLERSAATLRRANAQTEIITTTDYATLKDADLIFTATSDPQPVIFPQHVKPGTWIFDEGRPADVAESVASIPGVRIIPGGVVRPPGGMTTAIDLQFGDGAVPACLAETLIIAATGEHGRKSLGPQTLTENINFFVEQAARLGFTVVD
;
A
#
# COMPACT_ATOMS: atom_id res chain seq x y z
N MET A 1 1.55 -19.73 -48.25
CA MET A 1 1.57 -18.43 -47.54
C MET A 1 1.08 -18.54 -46.10
N LEU A 2 -0.10 -19.12 -45.82
CA LEU A 2 -0.68 -19.15 -44.46
C LEU A 2 0.23 -19.78 -43.39
N PHE A 3 0.85 -20.94 -43.66
CA PHE A 3 1.81 -21.57 -42.75
C PHE A 3 3.00 -20.65 -42.43
N LEU A 4 3.57 -20.01 -43.45
CA LEU A 4 4.72 -19.12 -43.29
C LEU A 4 4.35 -17.84 -42.54
N SER A 5 3.16 -17.28 -42.78
CA SER A 5 2.62 -16.18 -41.99
C SER A 5 2.48 -16.56 -40.52
N ALA A 6 1.87 -17.71 -40.21
CA ALA A 6 1.73 -18.19 -38.85
C ALA A 6 3.08 -18.41 -38.16
N LEU A 7 4.05 -18.99 -38.88
CA LEU A 7 5.41 -19.18 -38.40
C LEU A 7 6.09 -17.84 -38.09
N LEU A 8 6.03 -16.86 -38.99
CA LEU A 8 6.65 -15.55 -38.77
C LEU A 8 5.99 -14.77 -37.63
N LEU A 9 4.67 -14.89 -37.44
CA LEU A 9 3.99 -14.31 -36.28
C LEU A 9 4.43 -14.97 -34.96
N LEU A 10 4.60 -16.29 -34.96
CA LEU A 10 5.15 -17.01 -33.81
C LEU A 10 6.58 -16.56 -33.51
N VAL A 11 7.43 -16.45 -34.53
CA VAL A 11 8.82 -15.97 -34.36
C VAL A 11 8.82 -14.51 -33.90
N ALA A 12 7.97 -13.63 -34.44
CA ALA A 12 7.82 -12.25 -33.98
C ALA A 12 7.46 -12.17 -32.49
N PHE A 13 6.53 -13.01 -32.03
CA PHE A 13 6.19 -13.14 -30.61
C PHE A 13 7.40 -13.59 -29.78
N LEU A 14 8.12 -14.62 -30.22
CA LEU A 14 9.31 -15.12 -29.51
C LEU A 14 10.42 -14.06 -29.45
N VAL A 15 10.69 -13.36 -30.55
CA VAL A 15 11.66 -12.26 -30.61
C VAL A 15 11.27 -11.14 -29.65
N GLY A 16 10.00 -10.72 -29.65
CA GLY A 16 9.49 -9.71 -28.71
C GLY A 16 9.63 -10.12 -27.24
N SER A 17 9.48 -11.42 -26.96
CA SER A 17 9.59 -11.98 -25.61
C SER A 17 11.01 -12.11 -25.06
N LEU A 18 12.04 -11.90 -25.90
CA LEU A 18 13.44 -11.97 -25.44
C LEU A 18 13.75 -10.88 -24.40
N PRO A 19 14.26 -11.25 -23.21
CA PRO A 19 14.53 -10.32 -22.11
C PRO A 19 15.89 -9.63 -22.27
N LEU A 20 16.23 -9.14 -23.46
CA LEU A 20 17.57 -8.64 -23.80
C LEU A 20 18.03 -7.48 -22.89
N GLY A 21 17.17 -6.48 -22.68
CA GLY A 21 17.47 -5.36 -21.78
C GLY A 21 17.66 -5.81 -20.33
N HIS A 22 16.81 -6.73 -19.84
CA HIS A 22 16.95 -7.31 -18.50
C HIS A 22 18.27 -8.07 -18.33
N LEU A 23 18.64 -8.88 -19.32
CA LEU A 23 19.90 -9.65 -19.31
C LEU A 23 21.13 -8.74 -19.30
N LEU A 24 21.08 -7.61 -20.00
CA LEU A 24 22.14 -6.62 -19.99
C LEU A 24 22.29 -5.97 -18.60
N LEU A 25 21.17 -5.53 -18.02
CA LEU A 25 21.15 -4.92 -16.69
C LEU A 25 21.62 -5.88 -15.60
N ASN A 26 21.16 -7.13 -15.64
CA ASN A 26 21.54 -8.15 -14.67
C ASN A 26 23.05 -8.46 -14.72
N ARG A 27 23.65 -8.48 -15.92
CA ARG A 27 25.11 -8.66 -16.08
C ARG A 27 25.92 -7.49 -15.52
N ALA A 28 25.33 -6.29 -15.47
CA ALA A 28 25.94 -5.13 -14.85
C ALA A 28 25.70 -5.06 -13.33
N GLY A 29 25.16 -6.12 -12.72
CA GLY A 29 24.84 -6.16 -11.28
C GLY A 29 23.58 -5.38 -10.91
N VAL A 30 22.79 -4.92 -11.88
CA VAL A 30 21.59 -4.13 -11.64
C VAL A 30 20.38 -5.04 -11.70
N ASN A 31 19.68 -5.16 -10.57
CA ASN A 31 18.45 -5.94 -10.52
C ASN A 31 17.32 -5.17 -11.22
N ALA A 32 17.10 -5.49 -12.50
CA ALA A 32 16.02 -4.94 -13.30
C ALA A 32 14.60 -5.27 -12.75
N ARG A 33 14.46 -6.07 -11.68
CA ARG A 33 13.18 -6.33 -11.00
C ARG A 33 12.81 -5.27 -9.95
N LEU A 34 13.80 -4.67 -9.29
CA LEU A 34 13.62 -3.43 -8.50
C LEU A 34 13.29 -2.22 -9.39
N SER A 35 13.37 -2.48 -10.69
CA SER A 35 13.23 -1.62 -11.83
C SER A 35 11.84 -1.89 -12.45
N ASN A 36 10.77 -1.78 -11.65
CA ASN A 36 9.41 -2.22 -11.98
C ASN A 36 8.69 -1.25 -12.95
N ALA A 37 7.73 -1.76 -13.73
CA ALA A 37 6.77 -0.99 -14.53
C ALA A 37 6.02 0.11 -13.78
N HIS A 38 5.91 -0.02 -12.45
CA HIS A 38 5.27 0.95 -11.59
C HIS A 38 6.15 2.17 -11.33
N ASN A 39 7.48 2.01 -11.40
CA ASN A 39 8.43 3.04 -10.99
C ASN A 39 9.46 3.45 -12.06
N LEU A 40 9.74 2.64 -13.08
CA LEU A 40 10.76 2.96 -14.08
C LEU A 40 10.20 3.23 -15.47
N GLY A 41 10.35 4.49 -15.89
CA GLY A 41 10.58 4.84 -17.29
C GLY A 41 12.08 4.82 -17.61
N VAL A 42 12.42 5.03 -18.89
CA VAL A 42 13.82 5.13 -19.36
C VAL A 42 14.61 6.18 -18.56
N GLU A 43 13.97 7.26 -18.13
CA GLU A 43 14.60 8.34 -17.37
C GLU A 43 15.11 7.90 -16.00
N ASN A 44 14.29 7.17 -15.25
CA ASN A 44 14.70 6.66 -13.94
C ASN A 44 15.79 5.60 -14.11
N MET A 45 15.77 4.84 -15.21
CA MET A 45 16.85 3.92 -15.56
C MET A 45 18.14 4.69 -15.89
N LEU A 46 18.07 5.76 -16.68
CA LEU A 46 19.22 6.62 -17.01
C LEU A 46 19.87 7.18 -15.75
N ARG A 47 19.07 7.60 -14.77
CA ARG A 47 19.57 8.10 -13.48
C ARG A 47 20.16 6.99 -12.60
N LEU A 48 19.58 5.79 -12.63
CA LEU A 48 20.01 4.67 -11.78
C LEU A 48 21.32 4.03 -12.27
N VAL A 49 21.49 3.83 -13.58
CA VAL A 49 22.63 3.06 -14.14
C VAL A 49 23.50 3.84 -15.12
N GLY A 50 23.20 5.11 -15.33
CA GLY A 50 23.90 5.97 -16.26
C GLY A 50 23.42 5.86 -17.72
N PRO A 51 23.83 6.81 -18.57
CA PRO A 51 23.33 6.96 -19.93
C PRO A 51 23.67 5.78 -20.85
N GLY A 52 24.87 5.22 -20.72
CA GLY A 52 25.33 4.13 -21.60
C GLY A 52 24.48 2.87 -21.45
N LEU A 53 24.38 2.35 -20.22
CA LEU A 53 23.69 1.08 -19.97
C LEU A 53 22.17 1.18 -20.20
N ALA A 54 21.55 2.28 -19.79
CA ALA A 54 20.13 2.51 -20.02
C ALA A 54 19.80 2.69 -21.51
N THR A 55 20.64 3.41 -22.27
CA THR A 55 20.45 3.55 -23.73
C THR A 55 20.65 2.22 -24.46
N ALA A 56 21.67 1.44 -24.08
CA ALA A 56 21.90 0.12 -24.67
C ALA A 56 20.73 -0.84 -24.41
N SER A 57 20.22 -0.89 -23.17
CA SER A 57 19.02 -1.67 -22.82
C SER A 57 17.80 -1.21 -23.63
N ALA A 58 17.64 0.11 -23.79
CA ALA A 58 16.57 0.70 -24.57
C ALA A 58 16.62 0.31 -26.05
N LEU A 59 17.81 0.37 -26.65
CA LEU A 59 18.04 -0.02 -28.05
C LEU A 59 17.81 -1.51 -28.28
N LEU A 60 18.11 -2.38 -27.32
CA LEU A 60 17.81 -3.80 -27.42
C LEU A 60 16.29 -4.07 -27.45
N ASP A 61 15.53 -3.37 -26.61
CA ASP A 61 14.06 -3.50 -26.61
C ASP A 61 13.42 -2.90 -27.88
N ALA A 62 13.92 -1.77 -28.38
CA ALA A 62 13.47 -1.25 -29.67
C ALA A 62 13.89 -2.16 -30.84
N GLY A 63 15.12 -2.67 -30.80
CA GLY A 63 15.71 -3.52 -31.83
C GLY A 63 14.93 -4.82 -32.04
N LYS A 64 14.47 -5.49 -30.98
CA LYS A 64 13.63 -6.69 -31.13
C LYS A 64 12.26 -6.39 -31.76
N GLY A 65 11.67 -5.23 -31.45
CA GLY A 65 10.42 -4.79 -32.06
C GLY A 65 10.60 -4.54 -33.56
N LEU A 66 11.66 -3.81 -33.93
CA LEU A 66 12.05 -3.56 -35.31
C LEU A 66 12.31 -4.86 -36.07
N LEU A 67 13.14 -5.75 -35.51
CA LEU A 67 13.51 -7.04 -36.11
C LEU A 67 12.27 -7.91 -36.37
N ALA A 68 11.34 -7.98 -35.42
CA ALA A 68 10.11 -8.76 -35.57
C ALA A 68 9.29 -8.33 -36.79
N VAL A 69 9.21 -7.02 -37.05
CA VAL A 69 8.49 -6.46 -38.19
C VAL A 69 9.27 -6.68 -39.50
N LEU A 70 10.59 -6.47 -39.51
CA LEU A 70 11.45 -6.69 -40.68
C LEU A 70 11.42 -8.15 -41.18
N MET A 71 11.38 -9.13 -40.26
CA MET A 71 11.24 -10.53 -40.64
C MET A 71 9.91 -10.80 -41.32
N ALA A 72 8.81 -10.25 -40.80
CA ALA A 72 7.47 -10.46 -41.33
C ALA A 72 7.25 -9.76 -42.68
N SER A 73 7.90 -8.62 -42.91
CA SER A 73 7.81 -7.88 -44.18
C SER A 73 8.41 -8.65 -45.36
N SER A 74 9.24 -9.66 -45.13
CA SER A 74 9.79 -10.53 -46.19
C SER A 74 8.70 -11.23 -47.03
N LEU A 75 7.47 -11.33 -46.51
CA LEU A 75 6.33 -11.87 -47.26
C LEU A 75 5.70 -10.90 -48.25
N GLY A 76 6.04 -9.61 -48.19
CA GLY A 76 5.39 -8.57 -48.99
C GLY A 76 3.90 -8.36 -48.65
N LEU A 77 3.45 -8.82 -47.48
CA LEU A 77 2.07 -8.70 -47.02
C LEU A 77 1.97 -7.66 -45.89
N PRO A 78 1.48 -6.44 -46.16
CA PRO A 78 1.36 -5.38 -45.15
C PRO A 78 0.55 -5.81 -43.93
N GLU A 79 -0.55 -6.54 -44.13
CA GLU A 79 -1.40 -7.06 -43.05
C GLU A 79 -0.64 -7.96 -42.08
N VAL A 80 0.16 -8.90 -42.60
CA VAL A 80 0.98 -9.81 -41.77
C VAL A 80 2.08 -9.03 -41.03
N THR A 81 2.60 -7.97 -41.66
CA THR A 81 3.62 -7.11 -41.08
C THR A 81 3.09 -6.31 -39.88
N VAL A 82 1.85 -5.81 -39.96
CA VAL A 82 1.16 -5.15 -38.82
C VAL A 82 0.78 -6.16 -37.74
N LEU A 83 0.34 -7.38 -38.11
CA LEU A 83 0.11 -8.46 -37.15
C LEU A 83 1.39 -8.86 -36.40
N ALA A 84 2.55 -8.83 -37.06
CA ALA A 84 3.84 -9.10 -36.41
C ALA A 84 4.21 -8.04 -35.38
N ALA A 85 3.84 -6.77 -35.60
CA ALA A 85 3.99 -5.72 -34.60
C ALA A 85 3.18 -6.04 -33.32
N LEU A 86 1.92 -6.48 -33.47
CA LEU A 86 1.10 -6.94 -32.35
C LEU A 86 1.72 -8.17 -31.66
N ALA A 87 2.14 -9.17 -32.43
CA ALA A 87 2.75 -10.39 -31.90
C ALA A 87 4.01 -10.08 -31.07
N ALA A 88 4.89 -9.22 -31.56
CA ALA A 88 6.09 -8.78 -30.85
C ALA A 88 5.77 -8.06 -29.54
N TYR A 89 4.77 -7.17 -29.55
CA TYR A 89 4.34 -6.48 -28.33
C TYR A 89 3.72 -7.43 -27.32
N LEU A 90 2.85 -8.35 -27.75
CA LEU A 90 2.27 -9.38 -26.88
C LEU A 90 3.33 -10.29 -26.27
N GLY A 91 4.36 -10.66 -27.05
CA GLY A 91 5.51 -11.43 -26.59
C GLY A 91 6.31 -10.69 -25.52
N HIS A 92 6.55 -9.39 -25.70
CA HIS A 92 7.21 -8.55 -24.69
C HIS A 92 6.41 -8.46 -23.38
N LEU A 93 5.09 -8.32 -23.49
CA LEU A 93 4.22 -8.21 -22.31
C LEU A 93 4.04 -9.55 -21.58
N ASN A 94 4.11 -10.67 -22.32
CA ASN A 94 3.81 -12.01 -21.81
C ASN A 94 4.90 -13.01 -22.20
N PRO A 95 6.15 -12.83 -21.72
CA PRO A 95 7.23 -13.74 -22.08
C PRO A 95 6.94 -15.16 -21.55
N PRO A 96 7.04 -16.21 -22.39
CA PRO A 96 6.79 -17.59 -21.97
C PRO A 96 7.69 -18.01 -20.81
N THR A 97 7.09 -18.17 -19.62
CA THR A 97 7.85 -18.47 -18.39
C THR A 97 8.58 -19.79 -18.47
N ALA A 98 7.99 -20.83 -19.06
CA ALA A 98 8.64 -22.12 -19.19
C ALA A 98 9.94 -22.05 -20.03
N LEU A 99 9.95 -21.22 -21.07
CA LEU A 99 11.08 -21.13 -22.01
C LEU A 99 12.21 -20.25 -21.48
N TYR A 100 11.87 -19.14 -20.82
CA TYR A 100 12.85 -18.10 -20.47
C TYR A 100 13.12 -17.97 -18.97
N ARG A 101 12.54 -18.84 -18.12
CA ARG A 101 12.90 -18.93 -16.69
C ARG A 101 14.41 -19.02 -16.44
N PRO A 102 15.22 -19.76 -17.23
CA PRO A 102 16.68 -19.76 -17.05
C PRO A 102 17.34 -18.38 -17.25
N LEU A 103 16.70 -17.47 -17.99
CA LEU A 103 17.25 -16.17 -18.34
C LEU A 103 16.89 -15.06 -17.35
N TYR A 104 15.72 -15.13 -16.72
CA TYR A 104 15.24 -14.08 -15.80
C TYR A 104 14.75 -14.59 -14.43
N GLY A 105 14.82 -15.89 -14.17
CA GLY A 105 14.40 -16.53 -12.91
C GLY A 105 12.89 -16.79 -12.82
N ALA A 106 12.40 -16.94 -11.58
CA ALA A 106 11.02 -17.35 -11.30
C ALA A 106 9.95 -16.30 -11.66
N VAL A 107 10.33 -15.01 -11.67
CA VAL A 107 9.41 -13.88 -11.94
C VAL A 107 9.84 -13.19 -13.24
N PRO A 108 8.96 -13.10 -14.26
CA PRO A 108 9.30 -12.46 -15.53
C PRO A 108 9.47 -10.93 -15.37
N PRO A 109 10.42 -10.30 -16.07
CA PRO A 109 10.55 -8.86 -16.10
C PRO A 109 9.31 -8.28 -16.78
N ARG A 110 8.65 -7.36 -16.10
CA ARG A 110 7.41 -6.74 -16.56
C ARG A 110 7.70 -5.31 -16.98
N GLY A 111 7.91 -5.07 -18.28
CA GLY A 111 8.12 -3.73 -18.86
C GLY A 111 6.82 -3.06 -19.32
N ARG A 112 6.85 -1.73 -19.54
CA ARG A 112 5.72 -0.99 -20.17
C ARG A 112 5.63 -1.25 -21.68
N GLY A 113 6.75 -1.62 -22.29
CA GLY A 113 6.88 -1.95 -23.70
C GLY A 113 6.90 -0.76 -24.66
N ASN A 114 7.01 0.48 -24.16
CA ASN A 114 7.09 1.69 -24.99
C ASN A 114 8.22 1.62 -26.04
N LEU A 115 9.37 1.05 -25.69
CA LEU A 115 10.49 0.95 -26.62
C LEU A 115 10.29 -0.15 -27.66
N VAL A 116 9.63 -1.26 -27.30
CA VAL A 116 9.18 -2.25 -28.27
C VAL A 116 8.18 -1.63 -29.24
N LEU A 117 7.23 -0.82 -28.73
CA LEU A 117 6.28 -0.07 -29.55
C LEU A 117 6.97 0.89 -30.52
N LEU A 118 7.99 1.62 -30.05
CA LEU A 118 8.80 2.48 -30.92
C LEU A 118 9.52 1.67 -32.01
N GLY A 119 10.10 0.53 -31.65
CA GLY A 119 10.76 -0.39 -32.58
C GLY A 119 9.81 -0.93 -33.66
N VAL A 120 8.61 -1.38 -33.26
CA VAL A 120 7.62 -1.88 -34.25
C VAL A 120 7.12 -0.75 -35.15
N LEU A 121 6.88 0.46 -34.63
CA LEU A 121 6.48 1.61 -35.46
C LEU A 121 7.58 1.99 -36.46
N ALA A 122 8.85 1.99 -36.03
CA ALA A 122 9.98 2.20 -36.93
C ALA A 122 10.07 1.09 -38.00
N GLY A 123 9.84 -0.16 -37.63
CA GLY A 123 9.80 -1.28 -38.58
C GLY A 123 8.67 -1.14 -39.60
N LEU A 124 7.48 -0.74 -39.17
CA LEU A 124 6.34 -0.52 -40.06
C LEU A 124 6.62 0.61 -41.06
N ALA A 125 7.31 1.66 -40.63
CA ALA A 125 7.74 2.77 -41.49
C ALA A 125 8.80 2.33 -42.51
N VAL A 126 9.88 1.68 -42.06
CA VAL A 126 11.02 1.30 -42.92
C VAL A 126 10.62 0.25 -43.95
N THR A 127 9.72 -0.67 -43.60
CA THR A 127 9.22 -1.71 -44.51
C THR A 127 8.18 -1.19 -45.50
N GLY A 128 7.66 0.03 -45.31
CA GLY A 128 6.57 0.58 -46.11
C GLY A 128 5.23 -0.11 -45.87
N ALA A 129 5.11 -0.95 -44.84
CA ALA A 129 3.85 -1.63 -44.49
C ALA A 129 2.75 -0.64 -44.09
N VAL A 130 3.14 0.53 -43.55
CA VAL A 130 2.27 1.69 -43.38
C VAL A 130 3.02 2.95 -43.85
N PRO A 131 2.31 4.00 -44.31
CA PRO A 131 2.96 5.27 -44.64
C PRO A 131 3.72 5.87 -43.45
N LEU A 132 4.85 6.52 -43.71
CA LEU A 132 5.72 7.09 -42.66
C LEU A 132 4.94 8.01 -41.70
N TRP A 133 4.04 8.84 -42.22
CA TRP A 133 3.25 9.75 -41.38
C TRP A 133 2.31 9.01 -40.43
N VAL A 134 1.79 7.84 -40.83
CA VAL A 134 0.94 6.98 -39.97
C VAL A 134 1.77 6.36 -38.85
N ALA A 135 2.98 5.89 -39.17
CA ALA A 135 3.90 5.34 -38.17
C ALA A 135 4.47 6.41 -37.21
N ALA A 136 4.62 7.64 -37.69
CA ALA A 136 5.12 8.77 -36.90
C ALA A 136 4.05 9.41 -36.01
N LEU A 137 2.77 9.34 -36.40
CA LEU A 137 1.64 9.94 -35.68
C LEU A 137 1.60 9.56 -34.18
N PRO A 138 1.76 8.28 -33.77
CA PRO A 138 1.73 7.92 -32.36
C PRO A 138 2.85 8.58 -31.55
N VAL A 139 4.01 8.79 -32.17
CA VAL A 139 5.17 9.45 -31.53
C VAL A 139 4.88 10.94 -31.32
N VAL A 140 4.27 11.60 -32.31
CA VAL A 140 3.86 13.01 -32.21
C VAL A 140 2.78 13.20 -31.14
N VAL A 141 1.74 12.37 -31.15
CA VAL A 141 0.67 12.40 -30.13
C VAL A 141 1.23 12.11 -28.75
N TYR A 142 2.13 11.12 -28.64
CA TYR A 142 2.82 10.82 -27.38
C TYR A 142 3.57 12.04 -26.84
N ALA A 143 4.34 12.74 -27.69
CA ALA A 143 5.08 13.93 -27.30
C ALA A 143 4.14 15.06 -26.84
N GLY A 144 3.05 15.32 -27.58
CA GLY A 144 2.06 16.33 -27.22
C GLY A 144 1.35 16.03 -25.90
N VAL A 145 0.88 14.80 -25.69
CA VAL A 145 0.19 14.39 -24.45
C VAL A 145 1.15 14.35 -23.26
N THR A 146 2.39 13.90 -23.45
CA THR A 146 3.41 13.96 -22.40
C THR A 146 3.72 15.39 -22.02
N GLY A 147 3.85 16.30 -22.99
CA GLY A 147 4.10 17.73 -22.73
C GLY A 147 2.93 18.42 -22.01
N TYR A 148 1.70 18.03 -22.28
CA TYR A 148 0.51 18.65 -21.67
C TYR A 148 0.12 18.04 -20.32
N TRP A 149 0.10 16.71 -20.18
CA TRP A 149 -0.35 16.01 -18.97
C TRP A 149 0.78 15.45 -18.10
N GLY A 150 1.95 15.20 -18.68
CA GLY A 150 3.08 14.57 -17.98
C GLY A 150 2.95 13.05 -17.79
N TYR A 151 1.84 12.41 -18.15
CA TYR A 151 1.66 10.97 -17.92
C TYR A 151 2.08 10.11 -19.12
N VAL A 152 3.14 9.33 -18.95
CA VAL A 152 3.68 8.42 -19.98
C VAL A 152 2.65 7.37 -20.42
N SER A 153 1.88 6.78 -19.49
CA SER A 153 0.84 5.80 -19.81
C SER A 153 -0.28 6.41 -20.66
N ALA A 154 -0.74 7.61 -20.30
CA ALA A 154 -1.77 8.32 -21.06
C ALA A 154 -1.27 8.68 -22.47
N ALA A 155 -0.03 9.14 -22.59
CA ALA A 155 0.60 9.45 -23.86
C ALA A 155 0.72 8.23 -24.77
N THR A 156 1.16 7.07 -24.25
CA THR A 156 1.21 5.83 -25.03
C THR A 156 -0.16 5.42 -25.53
N LEU A 157 -1.18 5.47 -24.67
CA LEU A 157 -2.55 5.08 -25.05
C LEU A 157 -3.17 6.04 -26.07
N ALA A 158 -2.95 7.34 -25.93
CA ALA A 158 -3.40 8.33 -26.90
C ALA A 158 -2.73 8.13 -28.27
N GLY A 159 -1.41 7.86 -28.29
CA GLY A 159 -0.68 7.57 -29.52
C GLY A 159 -1.18 6.31 -30.21
N LEU A 160 -1.42 5.23 -29.47
CA LEU A 160 -1.98 3.98 -30.02
C LEU A 160 -3.45 4.12 -30.43
N ALA A 161 -4.23 4.96 -29.74
CA ALA A 161 -5.60 5.26 -30.14
C ALA A 161 -5.63 6.00 -31.47
N ALA A 162 -4.77 7.02 -31.64
CA ALA A 162 -4.61 7.72 -32.91
C ALA A 162 -4.17 6.76 -34.03
N PHE A 163 -3.23 5.85 -33.75
CA PHE A 163 -2.82 4.80 -34.68
C PHE A 163 -4.00 3.92 -35.12
N ALA A 164 -4.76 3.39 -34.15
CA ALA A 164 -5.88 2.49 -34.41
C ALA A 164 -6.99 3.17 -35.22
N VAL A 165 -7.31 4.43 -34.90
CA VAL A 165 -8.30 5.23 -35.64
C VAL A 165 -7.85 5.45 -37.08
N VAL A 166 -6.60 5.88 -37.31
CA VAL A 166 -6.10 6.10 -38.67
C VAL A 166 -6.05 4.80 -39.47
N MET A 167 -5.61 3.70 -38.86
CA MET A 167 -5.60 2.38 -39.50
C MET A 167 -7.00 1.91 -39.90
N ALA A 168 -8.04 2.24 -39.12
CA ALA A 168 -9.43 1.94 -39.44
C ALA A 168 -10.00 2.79 -40.59
N LEU A 169 -9.43 3.97 -40.84
CA LEU A 169 -9.84 4.87 -41.93
C LEU A 169 -9.09 4.61 -43.24
N LEU A 170 -7.92 3.97 -43.17
CA LEU A 170 -7.12 3.60 -44.34
C LEU A 170 -7.58 2.24 -44.91
N PRO A 171 -7.39 1.99 -46.21
CA PRO A 171 -7.65 0.69 -46.83
C PRO A 171 -6.51 -0.31 -46.50
N ALA A 172 -6.21 -0.50 -45.21
CA ALA A 172 -5.10 -1.32 -44.72
C ALA A 172 -5.46 -2.81 -44.55
N GLY A 173 -6.74 -3.17 -44.76
CA GLY A 173 -7.26 -4.51 -44.55
C GLY A 173 -7.74 -4.77 -43.12
N VAL A 174 -8.69 -5.68 -42.99
CA VAL A 174 -9.29 -6.06 -41.68
C VAL A 174 -8.23 -6.56 -40.70
N PRO A 175 -7.28 -7.43 -41.08
CA PRO A 175 -6.29 -7.94 -40.12
C PRO A 175 -5.35 -6.86 -39.59
N ALA A 176 -4.94 -5.90 -40.42
CA ALA A 176 -4.10 -4.78 -39.98
C ALA A 176 -4.85 -3.84 -39.01
N THR A 177 -6.13 -3.57 -39.29
CA THR A 177 -6.99 -2.76 -38.42
C THR A 177 -7.18 -3.41 -37.06
N LEU A 178 -7.47 -4.73 -37.04
CA LEU A 178 -7.60 -5.49 -35.81
C LEU A 178 -6.28 -5.59 -35.04
N ALA A 179 -5.14 -5.66 -35.74
CA ALA A 179 -3.83 -5.65 -35.12
C ALA A 179 -3.52 -4.30 -34.43
N ALA A 180 -3.85 -3.18 -35.08
CA ALA A 180 -3.71 -1.83 -34.51
C ALA A 180 -4.61 -1.64 -33.28
N LEU A 181 -5.87 -2.08 -33.35
CA LEU A 181 -6.78 -2.11 -32.19
C LEU A 181 -6.24 -3.04 -31.10
N GLY A 182 -5.69 -4.20 -31.47
CA GLY A 182 -5.07 -5.15 -30.55
C GLY A 182 -3.89 -4.55 -29.78
N LEU A 183 -3.07 -3.71 -30.42
CA LEU A 183 -1.98 -2.97 -29.75
C LEU A 183 -2.54 -2.03 -28.68
N LEU A 184 -3.58 -1.27 -29.01
CA LEU A 184 -4.26 -0.38 -28.05
C LEU A 184 -4.86 -1.16 -26.87
N VAL A 185 -5.56 -2.27 -27.14
CA VAL A 185 -6.18 -3.09 -26.10
C VAL A 185 -5.12 -3.75 -25.20
N ALA A 186 -4.06 -4.30 -25.79
CA ALA A 186 -2.96 -4.91 -25.05
C ALA A 186 -2.24 -3.89 -24.15
N ALA A 187 -1.98 -2.69 -24.68
CA ALA A 187 -1.38 -1.60 -23.92
C ALA A 187 -2.34 -1.08 -22.82
N GLY A 188 -3.62 -0.95 -23.12
CA GLY A 188 -4.66 -0.55 -22.16
C GLY A 188 -4.73 -1.50 -20.98
N TRP A 189 -4.76 -2.81 -21.24
CA TRP A 189 -4.71 -3.83 -20.19
C TRP A 189 -3.42 -3.74 -19.37
N ARG A 190 -2.29 -3.48 -20.03
CA ARG A 190 -1.00 -3.34 -19.37
C ARG A 190 -0.94 -2.11 -18.46
N PHE A 191 -1.53 -1.00 -18.87
CA PHE A 191 -1.52 0.27 -18.15
C PHE A 191 -2.66 0.46 -17.15
N LYS A 192 -3.53 -0.54 -16.94
CA LYS A 192 -4.70 -0.41 -16.03
C LYS A 192 -4.34 0.11 -14.63
N GLU A 193 -3.21 -0.33 -14.06
CA GLU A 193 -2.75 0.16 -12.75
C GLU A 193 -2.18 1.57 -12.81
N ASN A 194 -1.56 1.97 -13.92
CA ASN A 194 -1.11 3.35 -14.12
C ASN A 194 -2.32 4.30 -14.23
N ILE A 195 -3.38 3.88 -14.93
CA ILE A 195 -4.63 4.64 -15.00
C ILE A 195 -5.26 4.75 -13.60
N GLY A 196 -5.33 3.65 -12.85
CA GLY A 196 -5.79 3.67 -11.46
C GLY A 196 -5.01 4.66 -10.59
N ARG A 197 -3.67 4.64 -10.68
CA ARG A 197 -2.82 5.58 -9.94
C ARG A 197 -2.96 7.03 -10.43
N MET A 198 -3.22 7.26 -11.71
CA MET A 198 -3.53 8.61 -12.22
C MET A 198 -4.81 9.14 -11.59
N LEU A 199 -5.86 8.33 -11.51
CA LEU A 199 -7.13 8.70 -10.86
C LEU A 199 -6.94 9.00 -9.38
N ASP A 200 -6.10 8.22 -8.70
CA ASP A 200 -5.76 8.44 -7.29
C ASP A 200 -4.73 9.57 -7.07
N GLY A 201 -4.16 10.14 -8.14
CA GLY A 201 -3.12 11.18 -8.03
C GLY A 201 -1.76 10.68 -7.54
N THR A 202 -1.48 9.37 -7.66
CA THR A 202 -0.23 8.72 -7.20
C THR A 202 0.67 8.23 -8.33
N GLU A 203 0.25 8.35 -9.60
CA GLU A 203 1.12 8.07 -10.76
C GLU A 203 2.14 9.21 -10.88
N PRO A 204 3.45 8.90 -10.98
CA PRO A 204 4.45 9.92 -11.18
C PRO A 204 4.32 10.56 -12.56
N LYS A 205 4.49 11.88 -12.62
CA LYS A 205 4.60 12.60 -13.90
C LYS A 205 6.00 12.45 -14.48
N PHE A 206 6.11 12.68 -15.78
CA PHE A 206 7.36 12.74 -16.52
C PHE A 206 8.29 13.77 -15.87
N GLY A 207 9.54 13.38 -15.62
CA GLY A 207 10.51 14.17 -14.86
C GLY A 207 10.34 14.20 -13.33
N GLU A 208 9.22 13.70 -12.76
CA GLU A 208 9.05 13.60 -11.31
C GLU A 208 9.96 12.50 -10.75
N GLU A 209 10.61 12.79 -9.61
CA GLU A 209 11.45 11.81 -8.96
C GLU A 209 10.61 10.74 -8.27
N VAL A 210 10.68 9.53 -8.81
CA VAL A 210 10.16 8.34 -8.14
C VAL A 210 11.16 7.91 -7.07
N PRO A 211 10.72 7.62 -5.82
CA PRO A 211 11.54 6.99 -4.81
C PRO A 211 11.89 5.59 -5.30
N LEU A 212 13.18 5.38 -5.54
CA LEU A 212 13.71 4.05 -5.78
C LEU A 212 14.59 3.74 -4.58
N ALA A 213 14.50 2.51 -4.09
CA ALA A 213 15.41 2.00 -3.06
C ALA A 213 16.87 2.32 -3.46
N GLY A 214 17.62 2.96 -2.57
CA GLY A 214 19.03 3.31 -2.77
C GLY A 214 19.32 4.47 -3.73
N LYS A 215 18.30 5.16 -4.29
CA LYS A 215 18.52 6.34 -5.18
C LYS A 215 18.97 7.58 -4.40
N ARG A 216 18.51 7.71 -3.16
CA ARG A 216 18.81 8.83 -2.27
C ARG A 216 19.22 8.27 -0.92
N SER A 217 20.41 8.64 -0.45
CA SER A 217 20.86 8.28 0.89
C SER A 217 20.08 9.01 1.99
N ASP A 218 19.37 10.09 1.63
CA ASP A 218 18.59 10.93 2.54
C ASP A 218 17.08 10.68 2.44
N GLU A 219 16.61 9.72 1.65
CA GLU A 219 15.19 9.35 1.56
C GLU A 219 15.03 7.84 1.78
N VAL A 220 14.16 7.47 2.73
CA VAL A 220 13.77 6.07 2.96
C VAL A 220 12.33 5.85 2.50
N VAL A 221 12.06 4.64 2.03
CA VAL A 221 10.75 4.27 1.48
C VAL A 221 10.17 3.12 2.28
N ALA A 222 8.99 3.35 2.82
CA ALA A 222 8.16 2.34 3.47
C ALA A 222 6.89 2.07 2.66
N ALA A 223 6.20 0.99 2.99
CA ALA A 223 4.85 0.72 2.51
C ALA A 223 3.98 0.25 3.68
N PHE A 224 2.70 0.55 3.62
CA PHE A 224 1.74 0.21 4.66
C PHE A 224 0.46 -0.31 4.04
N MET A 225 -0.01 -1.46 4.54
CA MET A 225 -1.23 -2.12 4.08
C MET A 225 -2.45 -1.55 4.82
N ILE A 226 -3.38 -0.98 4.06
CA ILE A 226 -4.65 -0.43 4.54
C ILE A 226 -5.83 -1.20 3.93
N HIS A 227 -6.99 -1.12 4.55
CA HIS A 227 -8.25 -1.63 4.00
C HIS A 227 -9.41 -0.72 4.39
N PRO A 228 -10.49 -0.70 3.60
CA PRO A 228 -11.71 -0.02 4.00
C PRO A 228 -12.35 -0.72 5.20
N MET A 229 -12.77 0.05 6.21
CA MET A 229 -13.55 -0.47 7.35
C MET A 229 -15.01 -0.68 6.96
N THR A 230 -15.52 0.17 6.07
CA THR A 230 -16.90 0.12 5.57
C THR A 230 -16.93 0.23 4.06
N LEU A 231 -18.07 -0.09 3.44
CA LEU A 231 -18.26 0.14 2.01
C LEU A 231 -18.15 1.64 1.65
N GLU A 232 -18.52 2.55 2.56
CA GLU A 232 -18.33 3.98 2.33
C GLU A 232 -16.86 4.34 2.21
N ASN A 233 -16.00 3.73 3.03
CA ASN A 233 -14.54 3.96 2.95
C ASN A 233 -13.91 3.35 1.69
N PHE A 234 -14.56 2.36 1.07
CA PHE A 234 -14.11 1.81 -0.21
C PHE A 234 -14.08 2.89 -1.31
N TRP A 235 -14.97 3.88 -1.24
CA TRP A 235 -15.06 4.98 -2.20
C TRP A 235 -14.00 6.08 -2.00
N SER A 236 -13.25 6.06 -0.89
CA SER A 236 -12.18 7.03 -0.63
C SER A 236 -11.05 6.95 -1.67
N ALA A 237 -10.84 5.77 -2.26
CA ALA A 237 -9.98 5.60 -3.42
C ALA A 237 -10.71 6.10 -4.68
N ARG A 238 -10.18 7.18 -5.28
CA ARG A 238 -10.79 7.85 -6.44
C ARG A 238 -11.02 6.92 -7.63
N ARG A 239 -10.15 5.92 -7.83
CA ARG A 239 -10.31 4.89 -8.87
C ARG A 239 -11.61 4.08 -8.75
N PHE A 240 -12.23 4.04 -7.58
CA PHE A 240 -13.47 3.30 -7.31
C PHE A 240 -14.68 4.20 -7.03
N ALA A 241 -14.46 5.48 -6.70
CA ALA A 241 -15.51 6.43 -6.37
C ALA A 241 -16.62 6.57 -7.44
N TRP A 242 -16.29 6.35 -8.72
CA TRP A 242 -17.26 6.41 -9.81
C TRP A 242 -18.36 5.33 -9.74
N MET A 243 -18.12 4.22 -9.00
CA MET A 243 -19.12 3.17 -8.80
C MET A 243 -20.17 3.53 -7.74
N LYS A 244 -19.84 4.43 -6.81
CA LYS A 244 -20.76 4.89 -5.75
C LYS A 244 -22.13 5.33 -6.29
N PRO A 245 -22.24 6.26 -7.25
CA PRO A 245 -23.54 6.68 -7.78
C PRO A 245 -24.28 5.56 -8.52
N LEU A 246 -23.59 4.53 -9.02
CA LEU A 246 -24.22 3.37 -9.65
C LEU A 246 -24.83 2.43 -8.61
N VAL A 247 -24.17 2.29 -7.46
CA VAL A 247 -24.68 1.53 -6.31
C VAL A 247 -25.88 2.24 -5.69
N GLU A 248 -25.78 3.54 -5.45
CA GLU A 248 -26.87 4.35 -4.89
C GLU A 248 -28.13 4.35 -5.77
N ARG A 249 -27.96 4.26 -7.10
CA ARG A 249 -29.05 4.14 -8.07
C ARG A 249 -29.56 2.70 -8.26
N GLY A 250 -29.00 1.72 -7.57
CA GLY A 250 -29.37 0.31 -7.68
C GLY A 250 -28.96 -0.36 -9.01
N VAL A 251 -28.11 0.28 -9.82
CA VAL A 251 -27.60 -0.29 -11.09
C VAL A 251 -26.61 -1.42 -10.80
N ILE A 252 -25.83 -1.27 -9.73
CA ILE A 252 -24.88 -2.29 -9.24
C ILE A 252 -25.25 -2.61 -7.80
N SER A 253 -25.37 -3.90 -7.46
CA SER A 253 -25.64 -4.28 -6.08
C SER A 253 -24.38 -4.15 -5.20
N GLU A 254 -24.54 -3.84 -3.91
CA GLU A 254 -23.42 -3.86 -2.95
C GLU A 254 -22.72 -5.22 -2.91
N ARG A 255 -23.49 -6.31 -3.05
CA ARG A 255 -22.96 -7.68 -3.11
C ARG A 255 -21.97 -7.85 -4.27
N THR A 256 -22.28 -7.27 -5.43
CA THR A 256 -21.41 -7.29 -6.60
C THR A 256 -20.10 -6.56 -6.32
N VAL A 257 -20.16 -5.39 -5.65
CA VAL A 257 -18.97 -4.63 -5.28
C VAL A 257 -18.10 -5.41 -4.29
N ARG A 258 -18.70 -6.03 -3.27
CA ARG A 258 -18.00 -6.88 -2.29
C ARG A 258 -17.29 -8.06 -2.96
N GLN A 259 -18.00 -8.78 -3.83
CA GLN A 259 -17.40 -9.89 -4.60
C GLN A 259 -16.27 -9.43 -5.53
N MET A 260 -16.41 -8.24 -6.14
CA MET A 260 -15.34 -7.66 -6.92
C MET A 260 -14.12 -7.35 -6.04
N ALA A 261 -14.34 -6.73 -4.88
CA ALA A 261 -13.29 -6.33 -3.94
C ALA A 261 -12.42 -7.51 -3.48
N GLU A 262 -13.03 -8.67 -3.19
CA GLU A 262 -12.31 -9.90 -2.82
C GLU A 262 -11.35 -10.41 -3.92
N ASN A 263 -11.69 -10.15 -5.18
CA ASN A 263 -10.90 -10.56 -6.35
C ASN A 263 -9.77 -9.57 -6.71
N LEU A 264 -9.83 -8.34 -6.21
CA LEU A 264 -8.80 -7.34 -6.46
C LEU A 264 -7.49 -7.71 -5.76
N ARG A 265 -6.39 -7.61 -6.51
CA ARG A 265 -5.03 -7.76 -5.97
C ARG A 265 -4.62 -6.46 -5.24
N PRO A 266 -3.63 -6.53 -4.35
CA PRO A 266 -3.07 -5.34 -3.72
C PRO A 266 -2.61 -4.33 -4.77
N MET A 267 -2.92 -3.06 -4.52
CA MET A 267 -2.57 -1.94 -5.38
C MET A 267 -2.15 -0.73 -4.55
N LYS A 268 -1.27 0.13 -5.11
CA LYS A 268 -0.97 1.43 -4.51
C LYS A 268 -2.16 2.36 -4.75
N VAL A 269 -2.82 2.77 -3.67
CA VAL A 269 -3.99 3.67 -3.69
C VAL A 269 -3.66 5.06 -3.19
N GLY A 270 -2.59 5.21 -2.41
CA GLY A 270 -2.19 6.47 -1.81
C GLY A 270 -0.71 6.48 -1.45
N GLU A 271 -0.27 7.58 -0.85
CA GLU A 271 1.04 7.69 -0.22
C GLU A 271 1.05 8.82 0.83
N LEU A 272 2.01 8.75 1.74
CA LEU A 272 2.36 9.81 2.67
C LEU A 272 3.59 10.54 2.14
N ARG A 273 3.51 11.86 2.03
CA ARG A 273 4.60 12.76 1.61
C ARG A 273 4.87 13.80 2.69
N GLY A 274 6.02 14.47 2.65
CA GLY A 274 6.32 15.62 3.50
C GLY A 274 6.81 15.28 4.92
N ILE A 275 7.05 14.00 5.21
CA ILE A 275 7.65 13.55 6.47
C ILE A 275 9.15 13.81 6.41
N ARG A 276 9.66 14.65 7.31
CA ARG A 276 11.08 14.98 7.39
C ARG A 276 11.52 14.99 8.85
N THR A 277 12.51 14.18 9.18
CA THR A 277 13.07 14.10 10.54
C THR A 277 13.86 15.37 10.88
N PRO A 278 14.11 15.68 12.17
CA PRO A 278 14.97 16.78 12.58
C PRO A 278 16.37 16.74 11.96
N GLU A 279 16.92 15.54 11.72
CA GLU A 279 18.21 15.34 11.05
C GLU A 279 18.14 15.50 9.51
N GLY A 280 16.97 15.82 8.97
CA GLY A 280 16.77 16.13 7.56
C GLY A 280 16.43 14.93 6.67
N GLN A 281 16.37 13.71 7.21
CA GLN A 281 15.99 12.51 6.47
C GLN A 281 14.52 12.60 6.03
N SER A 282 14.26 12.31 4.76
CA SER A 282 12.92 12.26 4.18
C SER A 282 12.37 10.85 4.29
N ILE A 283 11.10 10.72 4.69
CA ILE A 283 10.42 9.42 4.75
C ILE A 283 9.23 9.47 3.78
N ARG A 284 9.15 8.50 2.87
CA ARG A 284 7.95 8.29 2.05
C ARG A 284 7.30 6.97 2.38
N CYS A 285 5.97 6.95 2.45
CA CYS A 285 5.23 5.71 2.71
C CYS A 285 4.18 5.47 1.62
N TYR A 286 4.22 4.34 0.94
CA TYR A 286 3.16 3.95 0.02
C TYR A 286 1.98 3.31 0.78
N LEU A 287 0.77 3.76 0.49
CA LEU A 287 -0.45 3.15 1.01
C LEU A 287 -0.93 2.11 0.00
N LEU A 288 -0.82 0.83 0.38
CA LEU A 288 -1.26 -0.31 -0.41
C LEU A 288 -2.60 -0.79 0.10
N SER A 289 -3.51 -1.13 -0.80
CA SER A 289 -4.78 -1.74 -0.43
C SER A 289 -5.12 -2.93 -1.31
N SER A 290 -5.48 -4.03 -0.69
CA SER A 290 -6.39 -5.03 -1.26
C SER A 290 -7.71 -4.77 -0.53
N PRO A 291 -8.77 -4.26 -1.18
CA PRO A 291 -9.87 -3.62 -0.46
C PRO A 291 -10.86 -4.63 0.17
N LEU A 292 -10.33 -5.59 0.94
CA LEU A 292 -11.09 -6.53 1.74
C LEU A 292 -11.78 -5.80 2.87
N LEU A 293 -13.07 -6.09 3.07
CA LEU A 293 -13.82 -5.59 4.21
C LEU A 293 -13.58 -6.46 5.46
N PRO A 294 -13.85 -5.95 6.67
CA PRO A 294 -13.55 -6.65 7.92
C PRO A 294 -14.07 -8.10 7.99
N ASP A 295 -15.28 -8.35 7.47
CA ASP A 295 -15.91 -9.68 7.47
C ASP A 295 -15.12 -10.75 6.70
N VAL A 296 -14.28 -10.34 5.73
CA VAL A 296 -13.47 -11.26 4.92
C VAL A 296 -12.26 -11.79 5.71
N PHE A 297 -11.74 -11.03 6.68
CA PHE A 297 -10.57 -11.47 7.46
C PHE A 297 -10.88 -12.68 8.33
N ASP A 298 -12.10 -12.72 8.90
CA ASP A 298 -12.56 -13.83 9.74
C ASP A 298 -13.10 -14.98 8.89
N SER A 299 -13.87 -14.68 7.83
CA SER A 299 -14.49 -15.72 7.00
C SER A 299 -13.53 -16.39 6.01
N GLN A 300 -12.48 -15.69 5.57
CA GLN A 300 -11.50 -16.15 4.58
C GLN A 300 -10.04 -15.78 4.96
N PRO A 301 -9.52 -16.27 6.10
CA PRO A 301 -8.19 -15.89 6.61
C PRO A 301 -7.03 -16.29 5.66
N GLU A 302 -7.19 -17.38 4.91
CA GLU A 302 -6.22 -17.82 3.89
C GLU A 302 -6.14 -16.83 2.72
N LEU A 303 -7.28 -16.29 2.28
CA LEU A 303 -7.33 -15.24 1.27
C LEU A 303 -6.62 -13.99 1.78
N ALA A 304 -6.93 -13.54 3.00
CA ALA A 304 -6.28 -12.38 3.61
C ALA A 304 -4.76 -12.58 3.69
N THR A 305 -4.29 -13.76 4.10
CA THR A 305 -2.85 -14.09 4.15
C THR A 305 -2.21 -14.04 2.77
N ARG A 306 -2.86 -14.62 1.75
CA ARG A 306 -2.38 -14.53 0.37
C ARG A 306 -2.30 -13.09 -0.13
N ARG A 307 -3.30 -12.24 0.18
CA ARG A 307 -3.30 -10.82 -0.19
C ARG A 307 -2.20 -10.03 0.54
N ALA A 308 -1.92 -10.33 1.80
CA ALA A 308 -0.82 -9.72 2.54
C ALA A 308 0.55 -10.09 1.93
N ILE A 309 0.74 -11.34 1.50
CA ILE A 309 1.95 -11.79 0.78
C ILE A 309 2.08 -11.08 -0.56
N GLU A 310 1.00 -10.98 -1.34
CA GLU A 310 0.98 -10.22 -2.59
C GLU A 310 1.31 -8.73 -2.34
N GLY A 311 0.85 -8.16 -1.22
CA GLY A 311 1.09 -6.77 -0.82
C GLY A 311 2.55 -6.54 -0.44
N ALA A 312 3.16 -7.45 0.32
CA ALA A 312 4.58 -7.41 0.67
C ALA A 312 5.48 -7.50 -0.57
N ARG A 313 5.13 -8.36 -1.54
CA ARG A 313 5.84 -8.43 -2.83
C ARG A 313 5.70 -7.12 -3.61
N LEU A 314 4.49 -6.56 -3.68
CA LEU A 314 4.27 -5.27 -4.34
C LEU A 314 5.06 -4.14 -3.65
N ALA A 315 5.09 -4.09 -2.32
CA ALA A 315 5.87 -3.13 -1.55
C ALA A 315 7.35 -3.22 -1.90
N HIS A 316 7.92 -4.42 -1.90
CA HIS A 316 9.30 -4.66 -2.28
C HIS A 316 9.57 -4.24 -3.74
N GLU A 317 8.67 -4.61 -4.66
CA GLU A 317 8.76 -4.21 -6.07
C GLU A 317 8.63 -2.69 -6.29
N LEU A 318 7.96 -1.97 -5.38
CA LEU A 318 7.88 -0.51 -5.36
C LEU A 318 9.11 0.13 -4.70
N GLY A 319 10.06 -0.66 -4.19
CA GLY A 319 11.28 -0.19 -3.56
C GLY A 319 11.12 0.18 -2.09
N ALA A 320 10.08 -0.30 -1.41
CA ALA A 320 9.96 -0.15 0.03
C ALA A 320 10.88 -1.13 0.77
N GLU A 321 11.48 -0.67 1.87
CA GLU A 321 12.37 -1.44 2.73
C GLU A 321 11.62 -2.11 3.89
N VAL A 322 10.49 -1.51 4.28
CA VAL A 322 9.63 -1.96 5.37
C VAL A 322 8.17 -1.99 4.90
N PHE A 323 7.46 -3.06 5.24
CA PHE A 323 6.04 -3.26 4.97
C PHE A 323 5.26 -3.46 6.27
N GLY A 324 4.41 -2.49 6.59
CA GLY A 324 3.55 -2.55 7.77
C GLY A 324 2.18 -3.14 7.47
N LEU A 325 1.67 -3.96 8.40
CA LEU A 325 0.33 -4.55 8.35
C LEU A 325 -0.59 -3.79 9.32
N GLY A 326 -1.48 -2.95 8.79
CA GLY A 326 -2.39 -2.13 9.60
C GLY A 326 -3.73 -2.79 9.92
N ALA A 327 -4.37 -2.35 11.01
CA ALA A 327 -5.73 -2.77 11.39
C ALA A 327 -5.92 -4.30 11.33
N PHE A 328 -6.92 -4.80 10.59
CA PHE A 328 -7.17 -6.25 10.49
C PHE A 328 -6.04 -7.01 9.78
N TRP A 329 -5.18 -6.35 9.00
CA TRP A 329 -3.97 -7.00 8.44
C TRP A 329 -2.96 -7.39 9.52
N SER A 330 -2.93 -6.69 10.65
CA SER A 330 -1.94 -6.92 11.73
C SER A 330 -2.04 -8.31 12.35
N VAL A 331 -3.19 -8.98 12.23
CA VAL A 331 -3.44 -10.33 12.75
C VAL A 331 -3.29 -11.44 11.72
N VAL A 332 -3.19 -11.09 10.44
CA VAL A 332 -3.12 -12.04 9.32
C VAL A 332 -1.80 -12.82 9.32
N GLY A 333 -1.84 -14.09 8.90
CA GLY A 333 -0.65 -14.93 8.71
C GLY A 333 0.19 -15.05 9.98
N ASN A 334 -0.44 -15.46 11.09
CA ASN A 334 0.18 -15.54 12.41
C ASN A 334 0.79 -14.20 12.86
N LYS A 335 0.02 -13.11 12.73
CA LYS A 335 0.46 -11.72 13.00
C LYS A 335 1.72 -11.32 12.22
N GLY A 336 1.72 -11.63 10.92
CA GLY A 336 2.76 -11.26 9.95
C GLY A 336 3.90 -12.27 9.80
N VAL A 337 3.97 -13.33 10.61
CA VAL A 337 5.05 -14.34 10.54
C VAL A 337 5.06 -15.05 9.19
N ASP A 338 3.89 -15.49 8.71
CA ASP A 338 3.78 -16.22 7.44
C ASP A 338 4.08 -15.29 6.25
N VAL A 339 3.70 -14.02 6.38
CA VAL A 339 3.98 -12.99 5.37
C VAL A 339 5.48 -12.73 5.26
N GLN A 340 6.16 -12.58 6.39
CA GLN A 340 7.62 -12.41 6.45
C GLN A 340 8.36 -13.62 5.87
N ALA A 341 7.90 -14.84 6.18
CA ALA A 341 8.50 -16.07 5.66
C ALA A 341 8.35 -16.21 4.13
N ALA A 342 7.22 -15.75 3.58
CA ALA A 342 6.94 -15.82 2.15
C ALA A 342 7.65 -14.72 1.31
N VAL A 343 8.11 -13.64 1.95
CA VAL A 343 8.81 -12.51 1.33
C VAL A 343 9.97 -12.06 2.23
N PRO A 344 11.04 -12.86 2.34
CA PRO A 344 12.19 -12.55 3.21
C PRO A 344 12.97 -11.29 2.80
N GLU A 345 12.76 -10.78 1.59
CA GLU A 345 13.47 -9.63 1.02
C GLU A 345 13.00 -8.27 1.55
N ILE A 346 11.89 -8.22 2.29
CA ILE A 346 11.34 -7.01 2.90
C ILE A 346 11.08 -7.22 4.39
N THR A 347 11.30 -6.17 5.18
CA THR A 347 11.00 -6.22 6.61
C THR A 347 9.50 -6.08 6.82
N VAL A 348 8.86 -7.06 7.46
CA VAL A 348 7.43 -7.01 7.80
C VAL A 348 7.25 -6.66 9.27
N THR A 349 6.32 -5.75 9.58
CA THR A 349 5.89 -5.49 10.96
C THR A 349 4.37 -5.38 11.08
N ASN A 350 3.83 -5.81 12.22
CA ASN A 350 2.43 -5.60 12.60
C ASN A 350 2.21 -4.35 13.48
N GLY A 351 3.28 -3.64 13.86
CA GLY A 351 3.18 -2.37 14.58
C GLY A 351 2.83 -2.44 16.07
N GLY A 352 2.86 -3.64 16.67
CA GLY A 352 2.41 -3.84 18.05
C GLY A 352 3.29 -3.20 19.13
N ALA A 353 4.60 -3.07 18.89
CA ALA A 353 5.53 -2.54 19.88
C ALA A 353 5.36 -1.04 20.10
N TYR A 354 5.31 -0.26 19.03
CA TYR A 354 5.13 1.18 19.16
C TYR A 354 3.69 1.55 19.53
N THR A 355 2.68 0.78 19.12
CA THR A 355 1.32 0.94 19.65
C THR A 355 1.29 0.80 21.18
N SER A 356 2.01 -0.19 21.72
CA SER A 356 2.18 -0.31 23.18
C SER A 356 3.04 0.82 23.76
N GLY A 357 3.98 1.34 22.96
CA GLY A 357 4.86 2.46 23.32
C GLY A 357 4.13 3.79 23.41
N THR A 358 3.19 4.10 22.52
CA THR A 358 2.42 5.34 22.54
C THR A 358 1.59 5.45 23.80
N ILE A 359 1.01 4.34 24.26
CA ILE A 359 0.34 4.25 25.56
C ILE A 359 1.29 4.62 26.69
N LYS A 360 2.47 3.99 26.70
CA LYS A 360 3.50 4.26 27.71
C LYS A 360 3.96 5.73 27.69
N ALA A 361 4.04 6.34 26.51
CA ALA A 361 4.45 7.72 26.32
C ALA A 361 3.35 8.74 26.67
N ALA A 362 2.09 8.43 26.37
CA ALA A 362 0.96 9.36 26.52
C ALA A 362 0.44 9.42 27.95
N ILE A 363 0.28 8.26 28.63
CA ILE A 363 -0.37 8.19 29.95
C ILE A 363 0.18 9.22 30.95
N PRO A 364 1.51 9.36 31.14
CA PRO A 364 2.04 10.34 32.10
C PRO A 364 1.63 11.79 31.80
N GLY A 365 1.64 12.20 30.54
CA GLY A 365 1.25 13.56 30.12
C GLY A 365 -0.24 13.81 30.37
N ILE A 366 -1.06 12.82 30.06
CA ILE A 366 -2.49 12.88 30.29
C ILE A 366 -2.80 12.97 31.80
N LEU A 367 -2.21 12.09 32.62
CA LEU A 367 -2.44 12.08 34.06
C LEU A 367 -2.03 13.41 34.69
N LYS A 368 -0.91 13.99 34.27
CA LYS A 368 -0.48 15.33 34.69
C LYS A 368 -1.47 16.42 34.27
N HIS A 369 -2.04 16.33 33.08
CA HIS A 369 -3.04 17.29 32.61
C HIS A 369 -4.36 17.14 33.37
N PHE A 370 -4.75 15.91 33.69
CA PHE A 370 -5.89 15.61 34.54
C PHE A 370 -5.74 16.24 35.93
N GLU A 371 -4.55 16.16 36.54
CA GLU A 371 -4.24 16.84 37.81
C GLU A 371 -4.24 18.37 37.68
N SER A 372 -3.76 18.90 36.55
CA SER A 372 -3.71 20.35 36.32
C SER A 372 -5.09 21.01 36.30
N GLU A 373 -6.14 20.26 36.00
CA GLU A 373 -7.54 20.71 36.07
C GLU A 373 -8.12 20.65 37.50
N GLY A 374 -7.28 20.40 38.51
CA GLY A 374 -7.67 20.37 39.92
C GLY A 374 -8.31 19.05 40.36
N ARG A 375 -8.12 17.96 39.58
CA ARG A 375 -8.64 16.64 39.92
C ARG A 375 -7.56 15.78 40.59
N ASP A 376 -7.92 15.13 41.69
CA ASP A 376 -7.00 14.31 42.48
C ASP A 376 -6.93 12.87 41.93
N LEU A 377 -5.78 12.50 41.35
CA LEU A 377 -5.54 11.13 40.89
C LEU A 377 -5.57 10.12 42.04
N GLY A 378 -5.05 10.51 43.22
CA GLY A 378 -5.02 9.67 44.41
C GLY A 378 -6.42 9.31 44.93
N ALA A 379 -7.45 10.05 44.53
CA ALA A 379 -8.86 9.76 44.82
C ALA A 379 -9.65 9.22 43.61
N ALA A 380 -9.05 9.22 42.42
CA ALA A 380 -9.73 8.87 41.18
C ALA A 380 -9.97 7.37 41.02
N THR A 381 -11.02 7.03 40.28
CA THR A 381 -11.30 5.68 39.81
C THR A 381 -10.98 5.55 38.32
N ALA A 382 -10.14 4.58 37.96
CA ALA A 382 -9.82 4.26 36.56
C ALA A 382 -10.52 2.98 36.09
N GLY A 383 -11.30 3.06 35.02
CA GLY A 383 -11.87 1.91 34.31
C GLY A 383 -10.93 1.40 33.23
N ILE A 384 -10.63 0.10 33.21
CA ILE A 384 -9.79 -0.56 32.20
C ILE A 384 -10.62 -1.58 31.44
N VAL A 385 -11.02 -1.22 30.22
CA VAL A 385 -11.89 -2.03 29.37
C VAL A 385 -11.05 -2.90 28.43
N GLY A 386 -11.40 -4.18 28.32
CA GLY A 386 -10.61 -5.16 27.58
C GLY A 386 -9.44 -5.75 28.37
N ALA A 387 -9.46 -5.67 29.70
CA ALA A 387 -8.37 -6.03 30.61
C ALA A 387 -7.92 -7.52 30.55
N ASN A 388 -8.64 -8.39 29.84
CA ASN A 388 -8.13 -9.72 29.47
C ASN A 388 -7.02 -9.70 28.40
N GLY A 389 -6.85 -8.57 27.69
CA GLY A 389 -5.88 -8.35 26.63
C GLY A 389 -4.55 -7.75 27.13
N VAL A 390 -3.50 -7.91 26.33
CA VAL A 390 -2.13 -7.50 26.71
C VAL A 390 -2.00 -5.97 26.82
N VAL A 391 -2.63 -5.24 25.89
CA VAL A 391 -2.58 -3.76 25.85
C VAL A 391 -3.26 -3.16 27.08
N ALA A 392 -4.55 -3.47 27.27
CA ALA A 392 -5.33 -3.00 28.42
C ALA A 392 -4.70 -3.40 29.77
N PHE A 393 -4.17 -4.62 29.87
CA PHE A 393 -3.47 -5.03 31.10
C PHE A 393 -2.16 -4.27 31.32
N GLY A 394 -1.43 -3.94 30.25
CA GLY A 394 -0.27 -3.05 30.30
C GLY A 394 -0.63 -1.65 30.81
N ILE A 395 -1.76 -1.11 30.33
CA ILE A 395 -2.33 0.15 30.82
C ILE A 395 -2.65 0.06 32.33
N ALA A 396 -3.34 -1.00 32.76
CA ALA A 396 -3.66 -1.22 34.17
C ALA A 396 -2.41 -1.23 35.06
N ARG A 397 -1.32 -1.87 34.61
CA ARG A 397 -0.04 -1.88 35.33
C ARG A 397 0.57 -0.50 35.49
N THR A 398 0.46 0.34 34.47
CA THR A 398 0.99 1.72 34.50
C THR A 398 0.18 2.62 35.43
N ILE A 399 -1.14 2.45 35.44
CA ILE A 399 -2.06 3.34 36.17
C ILE A 399 -2.25 2.92 37.62
N ALA A 400 -2.21 1.62 37.94
CA ALA A 400 -2.44 1.10 39.28
C ALA A 400 -1.74 1.90 40.39
N PRO A 401 -0.43 2.21 40.32
CA PRO A 401 0.23 2.92 41.40
C PRO A 401 -0.18 4.39 41.57
N GLN A 402 -1.02 4.94 40.68
CA GLN A 402 -1.35 6.36 40.60
C GLN A 402 -2.79 6.68 41.03
N VAL A 403 -3.66 5.67 41.19
CA VAL A 403 -5.10 5.87 41.45
C VAL A 403 -5.57 5.12 42.69
N ALA A 404 -6.64 5.61 43.32
CA ALA A 404 -7.29 4.92 44.45
C ALA A 404 -7.91 3.58 44.04
N ARG A 405 -8.55 3.54 42.87
CA ARG A 405 -9.34 2.39 42.44
C ARG A 405 -9.18 2.10 40.96
N ILE A 406 -9.08 0.81 40.63
CA ILE A 406 -9.16 0.30 39.27
C ILE A 406 -10.38 -0.63 39.13
N ILE A 407 -11.17 -0.39 38.09
CA ILE A 407 -12.22 -1.28 37.61
C ILE A 407 -11.69 -1.99 36.37
N MET A 408 -11.27 -3.24 36.51
CA MET A 408 -10.85 -4.07 35.38
C MET A 408 -12.08 -4.75 34.77
N LEU A 409 -12.36 -4.47 33.51
CA LEU A 409 -13.48 -5.04 32.78
C LEU A 409 -13.00 -5.99 31.68
N GLY A 410 -13.58 -7.19 31.64
CA GLY A 410 -13.25 -8.20 30.63
C GLY A 410 -14.42 -9.14 30.32
N ARG A 411 -14.23 -10.04 29.34
CA ARG A 411 -15.22 -11.05 28.94
C ARG A 411 -15.04 -12.39 29.65
N ASN A 412 -13.83 -12.67 30.14
CA ASN A 412 -13.50 -13.93 30.81
C ASN A 412 -13.05 -13.64 32.24
N MET A 413 -13.92 -13.93 33.20
CA MET A 413 -13.69 -13.63 34.62
C MET A 413 -12.46 -14.36 35.17
N ASP A 414 -12.27 -15.64 34.85
CA ASP A 414 -11.14 -16.43 35.37
C ASP A 414 -9.77 -15.89 34.90
N LYS A 415 -9.69 -15.45 33.65
CA LYS A 415 -8.47 -14.82 33.12
C LYS A 415 -8.29 -13.42 33.74
N LEU A 416 -9.38 -12.69 33.94
CA LEU A 416 -9.37 -11.35 34.51
C LEU A 416 -8.87 -11.36 35.95
N GLU A 417 -9.39 -12.27 36.76
CA GLU A 417 -8.99 -12.44 38.16
C GLU A 417 -7.53 -12.86 38.31
N ARG A 418 -7.03 -13.74 37.44
CA ARG A 418 -5.60 -14.08 37.41
C ARG A 418 -4.73 -12.87 37.15
N SER A 419 -5.10 -12.02 36.19
CA SER A 419 -4.42 -10.76 35.91
C SER A 419 -4.53 -9.78 37.09
N ALA A 420 -5.72 -9.58 37.64
CA ALA A 420 -5.96 -8.69 38.78
C ALA A 420 -5.16 -9.10 40.02
N ALA A 421 -5.03 -10.41 40.30
CA ALA A 421 -4.25 -10.93 41.40
C ALA A 421 -2.76 -10.56 41.32
N THR A 422 -2.21 -10.35 40.12
CA THR A 422 -0.83 -9.85 39.98
C THR A 422 -0.73 -8.35 40.30
N LEU A 423 -1.73 -7.56 39.91
CA LEU A 423 -1.77 -6.12 40.23
C LEU A 423 -2.01 -5.87 41.72
N ARG A 424 -2.92 -6.62 42.35
CA ARG A 424 -3.20 -6.51 43.80
C ARG A 424 -1.95 -6.79 44.64
N ARG A 425 -1.14 -7.77 44.22
CA ARG A 425 0.15 -8.09 44.86
C ARG A 425 1.18 -6.97 44.72
N ALA A 426 1.17 -6.25 43.60
CA ALA A 426 2.12 -5.18 43.33
C ALA A 426 1.68 -3.81 43.88
N ASN A 427 0.38 -3.60 44.11
CA ASN A 427 -0.21 -2.30 44.47
C ASN A 427 -1.17 -2.44 45.66
N ALA A 428 -0.63 -2.51 46.88
CA ALA A 428 -1.43 -2.75 48.09
C ALA A 428 -2.38 -1.58 48.45
N GLN A 429 -2.13 -0.38 47.92
CA GLN A 429 -2.90 0.83 48.22
C GLN A 429 -4.02 1.09 47.21
N THR A 430 -4.10 0.29 46.14
CA THR A 430 -5.08 0.47 45.06
C THR A 430 -6.15 -0.61 45.16
N GLU A 431 -7.41 -0.20 45.26
CA GLU A 431 -8.54 -1.12 45.21
C GLU A 431 -8.72 -1.65 43.78
N ILE A 432 -8.63 -2.97 43.57
CA ILE A 432 -8.79 -3.58 42.24
C ILE A 432 -10.04 -4.44 42.18
N ILE A 433 -11.01 -3.95 41.44
CA ILE A 433 -12.30 -4.57 41.17
C ILE A 433 -12.24 -5.23 39.80
N THR A 434 -12.77 -6.44 39.67
CA THR A 434 -12.95 -7.13 38.39
C THR A 434 -14.44 -7.22 38.09
N THR A 435 -14.80 -7.09 36.81
CA THR A 435 -16.19 -7.15 36.39
C THR A 435 -16.32 -7.56 34.93
N THR A 436 -17.48 -8.09 34.59
CA THR A 436 -17.93 -8.30 33.20
C THR A 436 -19.04 -7.31 32.81
N ASP A 437 -19.50 -6.49 33.75
CA ASP A 437 -20.61 -5.55 33.58
C ASP A 437 -20.11 -4.12 33.33
N TYR A 438 -20.45 -3.58 32.16
CA TYR A 438 -20.11 -2.22 31.73
C TYR A 438 -20.79 -1.14 32.56
N ALA A 439 -21.89 -1.42 33.27
CA ALA A 439 -22.55 -0.43 34.12
C ALA A 439 -21.64 0.10 35.25
N THR A 440 -20.67 -0.71 35.68
CA THR A 440 -19.67 -0.33 36.69
C THR A 440 -18.76 0.82 36.26
N LEU A 441 -18.62 1.06 34.95
CA LEU A 441 -17.80 2.17 34.44
C LEU A 441 -18.34 3.55 34.81
N LYS A 442 -19.61 3.65 35.25
CA LYS A 442 -20.19 4.91 35.74
C LYS A 442 -19.42 5.50 36.92
N ASP A 443 -18.69 4.69 37.67
CA ASP A 443 -17.91 5.16 38.81
C ASP A 443 -16.56 5.77 38.38
N ALA A 444 -16.11 5.51 37.14
CA ALA A 444 -14.78 5.87 36.66
C ALA A 444 -14.65 7.34 36.23
N ASP A 445 -13.63 8.03 36.75
CA ASP A 445 -13.22 9.38 36.34
C ASP A 445 -12.35 9.34 35.07
N LEU A 446 -11.62 8.25 34.91
CA LEU A 446 -10.76 7.95 33.77
C LEU A 446 -11.15 6.58 33.21
N ILE A 447 -11.30 6.45 31.90
CA ILE A 447 -11.55 5.16 31.25
C ILE A 447 -10.47 4.94 30.19
N PHE A 448 -9.82 3.78 30.23
CA PHE A 448 -8.89 3.34 29.20
C PHE A 448 -9.45 2.07 28.57
N THR A 449 -9.60 2.07 27.25
CA THR A 449 -10.20 0.96 26.52
C THR A 449 -9.30 0.48 25.40
N ALA A 450 -9.14 -0.84 25.31
CA ALA A 450 -8.46 -1.50 24.21
C ALA A 450 -9.10 -2.88 24.00
N THR A 451 -10.16 -2.94 23.20
CA THR A 451 -10.83 -4.21 22.86
C THR A 451 -10.53 -4.67 21.44
N SER A 452 -11.01 -5.88 21.13
CA SER A 452 -11.01 -6.44 19.78
C SER A 452 -12.45 -6.57 19.26
N ASP A 453 -13.39 -5.83 19.86
CA ASP A 453 -14.79 -5.88 19.45
C ASP A 453 -14.96 -5.08 18.14
N PRO A 454 -15.66 -5.63 17.13
CA PRO A 454 -15.90 -4.89 15.90
C PRO A 454 -16.93 -3.76 16.08
N GLN A 455 -17.63 -3.69 17.22
CA GLN A 455 -18.61 -2.66 17.53
C GLN A 455 -18.23 -1.89 18.80
N PRO A 456 -18.71 -0.63 18.94
CA PRO A 456 -18.57 0.09 20.19
C PRO A 456 -19.17 -0.68 21.36
N VAL A 457 -18.48 -0.66 22.50
CA VAL A 457 -18.89 -1.33 23.75
C VAL A 457 -19.16 -0.34 24.88
N ILE A 458 -18.61 0.89 24.79
CA ILE A 458 -18.86 1.97 25.73
C ILE A 458 -19.91 2.91 25.12
N PHE A 459 -21.03 3.05 25.81
CA PHE A 459 -22.18 3.86 25.40
C PHE A 459 -22.50 4.91 26.47
N PRO A 460 -23.36 5.89 26.20
CA PRO A 460 -23.61 6.99 27.13
C PRO A 460 -24.04 6.54 28.53
N GLN A 461 -24.79 5.45 28.65
CA GLN A 461 -25.20 4.90 29.93
C GLN A 461 -24.06 4.29 30.75
N HIS A 462 -22.84 4.16 30.22
CA HIS A 462 -21.68 3.62 30.93
C HIS A 462 -20.77 4.73 31.50
N VAL A 463 -21.03 6.00 31.17
CA VAL A 463 -20.09 7.11 31.39
C VAL A 463 -20.74 8.21 32.22
N LYS A 464 -20.04 8.74 33.22
CA LYS A 464 -20.48 9.90 34.01
C LYS A 464 -19.98 11.22 33.40
N PRO A 465 -20.64 12.36 33.67
CA PRO A 465 -20.14 13.67 33.26
C PRO A 465 -18.72 13.94 33.75
N GLY A 466 -17.91 14.61 32.93
CA GLY A 466 -16.52 14.94 33.25
C GLY A 466 -15.50 13.83 33.00
N THR A 467 -15.91 12.60 32.68
CA THR A 467 -14.99 11.47 32.48
C THR A 467 -14.05 11.69 31.29
N TRP A 468 -12.77 11.35 31.46
CA TRP A 468 -11.80 11.31 30.37
C TRP A 468 -11.62 9.88 29.87
N ILE A 469 -11.72 9.67 28.56
CA ILE A 469 -11.73 8.35 27.94
C ILE A 469 -10.61 8.22 26.91
N PHE A 470 -9.75 7.23 27.07
CA PHE A 470 -8.65 6.88 26.18
C PHE A 470 -9.06 5.67 25.34
N ASP A 471 -9.41 5.92 24.09
CA ASP A 471 -9.91 4.89 23.18
C ASP A 471 -8.81 4.39 22.25
N GLU A 472 -8.16 3.29 22.64
CA GLU A 472 -7.19 2.56 21.82
C GLU A 472 -7.87 1.53 20.88
N GLY A 473 -9.19 1.37 20.97
CA GLY A 473 -9.96 0.48 20.12
C GLY A 473 -9.91 0.93 18.66
N ARG A 474 -9.61 -0.01 17.76
CA ARG A 474 -9.74 0.20 16.30
C ARG A 474 -10.39 -1.05 15.66
N PRO A 475 -11.69 -1.02 15.31
CA PRO A 475 -12.65 0.10 15.41
C PRO A 475 -12.84 0.67 16.82
N ALA A 476 -13.30 1.92 16.93
CA ALA A 476 -13.45 2.64 18.20
C ALA A 476 -14.32 1.85 19.20
N ASP A 477 -13.83 1.70 20.44
CA ASP A 477 -14.58 1.04 21.51
C ASP A 477 -15.69 1.94 22.06
N VAL A 478 -15.58 3.25 21.84
CA VAL A 478 -16.50 4.27 22.36
C VAL A 478 -17.47 4.72 21.29
N ALA A 479 -18.77 4.65 21.59
CA ALA A 479 -19.80 5.15 20.68
C ALA A 479 -19.72 6.67 20.55
N GLU A 480 -19.92 7.20 19.34
CA GLU A 480 -19.88 8.64 19.05
C GLU A 480 -20.83 9.47 19.95
N SER A 481 -21.97 8.88 20.32
CA SER A 481 -22.95 9.51 21.21
C SER A 481 -22.41 9.81 22.62
N VAL A 482 -21.32 9.17 23.06
CA VAL A 482 -20.67 9.46 24.35
C VAL A 482 -20.10 10.88 24.40
N ALA A 483 -19.70 11.44 23.25
CA ALA A 483 -19.20 12.81 23.17
C ALA A 483 -20.24 13.88 23.55
N SER A 484 -21.53 13.53 23.56
CA SER A 484 -22.63 14.43 23.97
C SER A 484 -22.74 14.62 25.48
N ILE A 485 -22.05 13.81 26.28
CA ILE A 485 -22.11 13.89 27.74
C ILE A 485 -21.31 15.12 28.22
N PRO A 486 -21.88 15.97 29.09
CA PRO A 486 -21.21 17.17 29.57
C PRO A 486 -19.84 16.89 30.20
N GLY A 487 -18.82 17.63 29.74
CA GLY A 487 -17.46 17.56 30.27
C GLY A 487 -16.68 16.28 29.93
N VAL A 488 -17.25 15.36 29.15
CA VAL A 488 -16.52 14.17 28.70
C VAL A 488 -15.50 14.55 27.64
N ARG A 489 -14.29 14.00 27.76
CA ARG A 489 -13.21 14.15 26.77
C ARG A 489 -12.83 12.78 26.25
N ILE A 490 -12.94 12.57 24.94
CA ILE A 490 -12.50 11.34 24.28
C ILE A 490 -11.15 11.63 23.61
N ILE A 491 -10.13 10.91 24.04
CA ILE A 491 -8.74 11.06 23.60
C ILE A 491 -8.42 9.81 22.77
N PRO A 492 -8.11 9.96 21.47
CA PRO A 492 -7.88 8.84 20.60
C PRO A 492 -6.53 8.20 20.92
N GLY A 493 -6.58 6.94 21.30
CA GLY A 493 -5.41 6.12 21.55
C GLY A 493 -4.67 5.74 20.28
N GLY A 494 -3.36 5.53 20.41
CA GLY A 494 -2.50 5.03 19.34
C GLY A 494 -2.40 5.98 18.13
N VAL A 495 -2.60 7.28 18.32
CA VAL A 495 -2.50 8.29 17.25
C VAL A 495 -1.19 9.06 17.37
N VAL A 496 -0.48 9.17 16.24
CA VAL A 496 0.85 9.77 16.18
C VAL A 496 0.90 10.78 15.04
N ARG A 497 1.49 11.95 15.29
CA ARG A 497 1.88 12.90 14.23
C ARG A 497 3.34 12.67 13.84
N PRO A 498 3.62 12.28 12.59
CA PRO A 498 4.98 12.27 12.07
C PRO A 498 5.57 13.69 12.00
N PRO A 499 6.91 13.83 12.04
CA PRO A 499 7.56 15.13 11.92
C PRO A 499 7.38 15.74 10.52
N GLY A 500 7.48 17.07 10.45
CA GLY A 500 7.35 17.82 9.20
C GLY A 500 5.90 18.14 8.84
N GLY A 501 5.63 18.28 7.55
CA GLY A 501 4.31 18.63 7.01
C GLY A 501 3.69 17.45 6.29
N MET A 502 3.44 16.35 7.02
CA MET A 502 2.94 15.12 6.41
C MET A 502 1.59 15.34 5.75
N THR A 503 1.46 14.91 4.50
CA THR A 503 0.22 15.01 3.72
C THR A 503 -0.11 13.68 3.05
N THR A 504 -1.40 13.43 2.87
CA THR A 504 -1.91 12.30 2.10
C THR A 504 -3.24 12.67 1.44
N ALA A 505 -3.55 12.01 0.33
CA ALA A 505 -4.82 12.19 -0.39
C ALA A 505 -5.93 11.26 0.11
N ILE A 506 -5.58 10.28 0.95
CA ILE A 506 -6.53 9.33 1.54
C ILE A 506 -6.76 9.74 2.99
N ASP A 507 -8.02 9.90 3.38
CA ASP A 507 -8.37 10.04 4.78
C ASP A 507 -8.13 8.71 5.51
N LEU A 508 -7.12 8.70 6.38
CA LEU A 508 -6.78 7.55 7.21
C LEU A 508 -7.68 7.44 8.46
N GLN A 509 -8.53 8.42 8.73
CA GLN A 509 -9.44 8.49 9.89
C GLN A 509 -8.76 8.71 11.23
N PHE A 510 -7.58 9.35 11.22
CA PHE A 510 -6.82 9.70 12.43
C PHE A 510 -6.64 11.22 12.62
N GLY A 511 -7.25 12.02 11.76
CA GLY A 511 -7.08 13.47 11.71
C GLY A 511 -5.94 13.92 10.79
N ASP A 512 -5.98 15.18 10.37
CA ASP A 512 -5.01 15.74 9.43
C ASP A 512 -3.59 15.68 10.00
N GLY A 513 -2.67 15.18 9.17
CA GLY A 513 -1.26 15.04 9.55
C GLY A 513 -0.97 13.95 10.59
N ALA A 514 -1.94 13.12 10.95
CA ALA A 514 -1.78 12.04 11.90
C ALA A 514 -1.90 10.64 11.26
N VAL A 515 -1.28 9.66 11.89
CA VAL A 515 -1.24 8.25 11.48
C VAL A 515 -1.45 7.35 12.71
N PRO A 516 -1.88 6.10 12.54
CA PRO A 516 -1.88 5.15 13.64
C PRO A 516 -0.46 4.77 14.05
N ALA A 517 -0.28 4.42 15.32
CA ALA A 517 1.00 4.04 15.91
C ALA A 517 1.67 2.85 15.18
N CYS A 518 0.88 1.90 14.69
CA CYS A 518 1.38 0.78 13.91
C CYS A 518 2.00 1.22 12.55
N LEU A 519 1.46 2.27 11.93
CA LEU A 519 2.05 2.89 10.74
C LEU A 519 3.32 3.63 11.16
N ALA A 520 3.29 4.43 12.22
CA ALA A 520 4.47 5.12 12.72
C ALA A 520 5.63 4.17 13.05
N GLU A 521 5.38 2.97 13.60
CA GLU A 521 6.40 1.94 13.79
C GLU A 521 7.09 1.59 12.46
N THR A 522 6.30 1.39 11.41
CA THR A 522 6.79 1.09 10.06
C THR A 522 7.74 2.18 9.56
N LEU A 523 7.40 3.45 9.81
CA LEU A 523 8.22 4.60 9.42
C LEU A 523 9.50 4.68 10.25
N ILE A 524 9.43 4.42 11.55
CA ILE A 524 10.59 4.46 12.46
C ILE A 524 11.59 3.35 12.09
N ILE A 525 11.13 2.13 11.79
CA ILE A 525 12.03 1.06 11.31
C ILE A 525 12.73 1.50 10.02
N ALA A 526 11.99 2.07 9.06
CA ALA A 526 12.57 2.52 7.80
C ALA A 526 13.59 3.65 8.00
N ALA A 527 13.28 4.64 8.86
CA ALA A 527 14.17 5.77 9.15
C ALA A 527 15.46 5.34 9.86
N THR A 528 15.35 4.43 10.82
CA THR A 528 16.48 3.97 11.64
C THR A 528 17.32 2.88 10.97
N GLY A 529 16.76 2.14 10.01
CA GLY A 529 17.39 0.93 9.45
C GLY A 529 17.43 -0.25 10.42
N GLU A 530 16.76 -0.16 11.58
CA GLU A 530 16.76 -1.19 12.63
C GLU A 530 15.77 -2.32 12.30
N HIS A 531 15.98 -2.98 11.16
CA HIS A 531 15.11 -4.04 10.62
C HIS A 531 14.91 -5.25 11.56
N GLY A 532 15.82 -5.45 12.53
CA GLY A 532 15.71 -6.48 13.55
C GLY A 532 14.65 -6.18 14.62
N ARG A 533 14.29 -4.90 14.83
CA ARG A 533 13.34 -4.45 15.86
C ARG A 533 11.87 -4.51 15.40
N LYS A 534 11.54 -5.45 14.50
CA LYS A 534 10.18 -5.62 13.95
C LYS A 534 9.21 -6.31 14.93
N SER A 535 7.94 -5.98 14.83
CA SER A 535 6.87 -6.64 15.60
C SER A 535 6.24 -7.76 14.78
N LEU A 536 6.42 -9.01 15.21
CA LEU A 536 5.85 -10.20 14.58
C LEU A 536 5.34 -11.17 15.63
N GLY A 537 4.28 -11.91 15.30
CA GLY A 537 3.73 -12.91 16.21
C GLY A 537 3.04 -12.30 17.43
N PRO A 538 2.71 -13.11 18.44
CA PRO A 538 1.89 -12.68 19.58
C PRO A 538 2.67 -11.95 20.68
N GLN A 539 4.00 -11.99 20.64
CA GLN A 539 4.85 -11.43 21.70
C GLN A 539 5.39 -10.07 21.31
N THR A 540 5.44 -9.16 22.29
CA THR A 540 6.02 -7.83 22.15
C THR A 540 7.06 -7.67 23.24
N LEU A 541 8.33 -7.49 22.85
CA LEU A 541 9.43 -7.36 23.79
C LEU A 541 9.46 -5.95 24.39
N THR A 542 9.59 -5.84 25.71
CA THR A 542 9.66 -4.55 26.42
C THR A 542 10.81 -3.67 25.92
N GLU A 543 11.94 -4.27 25.53
CA GLU A 543 13.06 -3.55 24.93
C GLU A 543 12.68 -2.87 23.61
N ASN A 544 11.86 -3.52 22.77
CA ASN A 544 11.39 -2.92 21.51
C ASN A 544 10.43 -1.78 21.79
N ILE A 545 9.54 -1.92 22.78
CA ILE A 545 8.64 -0.84 23.21
C ILE A 545 9.45 0.40 23.61
N ASN A 546 10.48 0.21 24.44
CA ASN A 546 11.34 1.31 24.89
C ASN A 546 12.11 1.95 23.72
N PHE A 547 12.69 1.11 22.85
CA PHE A 547 13.39 1.55 21.65
C PHE A 547 12.49 2.45 20.78
N PHE A 548 11.27 2.01 20.48
CA PHE A 548 10.38 2.79 19.62
C PHE A 548 9.95 4.11 20.25
N VAL A 549 9.68 4.16 21.57
CA VAL A 549 9.37 5.42 22.27
C VAL A 549 10.54 6.39 22.18
N GLU A 550 11.77 5.92 22.41
CA GLU A 550 12.98 6.74 22.34
C GLU A 550 13.24 7.25 20.91
N GLN A 551 13.21 6.34 19.93
CA GLN A 551 13.48 6.71 18.54
C GLN A 551 12.37 7.58 17.95
N ALA A 552 11.11 7.37 18.32
CA ALA A 552 10.02 8.25 17.93
C ALA A 552 10.28 9.69 18.39
N ALA A 553 10.63 9.90 19.66
CA ALA A 553 10.94 11.22 20.18
C ALA A 553 12.14 11.85 19.48
N ARG A 554 13.22 11.08 19.27
CA ARG A 554 14.42 11.53 18.54
C ARG A 554 14.09 11.96 17.10
N LEU A 555 13.31 11.15 16.39
CA LEU A 555 12.90 11.41 15.02
C LEU A 555 11.79 12.47 14.91
N GLY A 556 11.29 13.01 16.04
CA GLY A 556 10.29 14.07 16.06
C GLY A 556 8.83 13.61 15.88
N PHE A 557 8.54 12.34 16.07
CA PHE A 557 7.16 11.84 16.15
C PHE A 557 6.54 12.22 17.49
N THR A 558 5.30 12.70 17.48
CA THR A 558 4.58 13.09 18.70
C THR A 558 3.28 12.32 18.83
N VAL A 559 3.03 11.75 20.01
CA VAL A 559 1.73 11.12 20.32
C VAL A 559 0.68 12.22 20.51
N VAL A 560 -0.53 12.00 20.00
CA VAL A 560 -1.65 12.92 20.19
C VAL A 560 -2.35 12.60 21.51
N ASP A 561 -2.52 13.60 22.37
CA ASP A 561 -3.12 13.52 23.71
C ASP A 561 -4.27 14.51 23.95
#